data_AF-A0A1W2C569-F1
#
_entry.id   AF-A0A1W2C569-F1
#
_cell.length_a   1.000
_cell.length_b   1.000
_cell.length_c   1.000
_cell.angle_alpha   90.00
_cell.angle_beta   90.00
_cell.angle_gamma   90.00
#
_symmetry.space_group_name_H-M   'P 1'
#
loop_
_entity.id
_entity.type
_entity.pdbx_description
1 polymer ?
#
loop_
_entity_poly.entity_id
_entity_poly.type
_entity_poly.pdbx_seq_one_letter_code
_entity_poly.pdbx_strand_id
1 'polypeptide(L)' 'MWKEVKIEGDRVLGLECAGKLTEEDFRGIGTWLDEKLAGRGKPALVLFLGRFEGYENASALWHPPV' A
#
# COMPACT_ATOMS: atom_id res chain seq x y z
N MET A 1 6.51 -7.27 2.26
CA MET A 1 5.56 -7.67 3.29
C MET A 1 4.67 -6.47 3.62
N TRP A 2 3.39 -6.56 3.31
CA TRP A 2 2.41 -5.54 3.64
C TRP A 2 1.13 -6.16 4.21
N LYS A 3 0.34 -5.38 4.93
CA LYS A 3 -1.00 -5.77 5.36
C LYS A 3 -1.93 -4.58 5.52
N GLU A 4 -3.23 -4.83 5.36
CA GLU A 4 -4.28 -3.88 5.73
C GLU A 4 -4.31 -3.73 7.27
N VAL A 5 -4.45 -2.49 7.73
CA VAL A 5 -4.64 -2.15 9.14
C VAL A 5 -5.99 -1.47 9.29
N LYS A 6 -6.81 -1.96 10.21
CA LYS A 6 -8.10 -1.34 10.52
C LYS A 6 -7.87 -0.07 11.33
N ILE A 7 -8.33 1.06 10.79
CA ILE A 7 -8.28 2.36 11.44
C ILE A 7 -9.70 2.81 11.78
N GLU A 8 -9.88 3.36 12.97
CA GLU A 8 -11.15 3.95 13.36
C GLU A 8 -11.38 5.25 12.61
N GLY A 9 -12.57 5.38 12.02
CA GLY A 9 -12.97 6.56 11.25
C GLY A 9 -13.64 6.18 9.93
N ASP A 10 -14.59 7.01 9.50
CA ASP A 10 -15.25 6.82 8.22
C ASP A 10 -14.28 7.10 7.07
N ARG A 11 -14.21 6.16 6.12
CA ARG A 11 -13.40 6.30 4.88
C ARG A 11 -11.90 6.52 5.17
N VAL A 12 -11.35 5.82 6.15
CA VAL A 12 -9.91 5.75 6.39
C VAL A 12 -9.39 4.36 6.02
N LEU A 13 -8.36 4.33 5.18
CA LEU A 13 -7.62 3.13 4.81
C LEU A 13 -6.31 3.10 5.59
N GLY A 14 -5.99 1.97 6.21
CA GLY A 14 -4.71 1.74 6.88
C GLY A 14 -3.89 0.69 6.16
N LEU A 15 -2.60 0.96 5.98
CA LEU A 15 -1.64 0.07 5.36
C LEU A 15 -0.36 0.06 6.19
N GLU A 16 0.13 -1.12 6.58
CA GLU A 16 1.45 -1.28 7.19
C GLU A 16 2.41 -1.93 6.20
N CYS A 17 3.58 -1.30 6.02
CA CYS A 17 4.69 -1.84 5.26
C CYS A 17 5.85 -2.16 6.21
N ALA A 18 6.40 -3.36 6.11
CA ALA A 18 7.49 -3.82 6.96
C ALA A 18 8.57 -4.55 6.15
N GLY A 19 9.82 -4.44 6.63
CA GLY A 19 11.00 -4.96 5.97
C GLY A 19 11.18 -4.33 4.59
N LYS A 20 11.72 -5.12 3.67
CA LYS A 20 11.84 -4.75 2.26
C LYS A 20 10.61 -5.20 1.48
N LEU A 21 10.01 -4.29 0.72
CA LEU A 21 8.91 -4.64 -0.19
C LEU A 21 9.47 -5.22 -1.49
N THR A 22 8.94 -6.37 -1.90
CA THR A 22 9.21 -6.96 -3.20
C THR A 22 8.37 -6.27 -4.29
N GLU A 23 8.63 -6.57 -5.56
CA GLU A 23 7.76 -6.12 -6.65
C GLU A 23 6.33 -6.66 -6.52
N GLU A 24 6.19 -7.92 -6.10
CA GLU A 24 4.89 -8.56 -5.86
C GLU A 24 4.12 -7.86 -4.74
N ASP A 25 4.80 -7.50 -3.65
CA ASP A 25 4.20 -6.72 -2.58
C ASP A 25 3.66 -5.39 -3.10
N PHE A 26 4.45 -4.67 -3.89
CA PHE A 26 4.07 -3.36 -4.43
C PHE A 26 2.87 -3.48 -5.38
N ARG A 27 2.86 -4.51 -6.24
CA ARG A 27 1.72 -4.83 -7.11
C ARG A 27 0.47 -5.15 -6.30
N GLY A 28 0.61 -5.94 -5.23
CA GLY A 28 -0.48 -6.27 -4.31
C GLY A 28 -1.08 -5.02 -3.65
N ILE A 29 -0.24 -4.09 -3.19
CA ILE A 29 -0.71 -2.81 -2.64
C ILE A 29 -1.49 -2.02 -3.70
N GLY A 30 -0.98 -1.96 -4.94
CA GLY A 30 -1.65 -1.27 -6.05
C GLY A 30 -3.04 -1.83 -6.32
N THR A 31 -3.16 -3.15 -6.51
CA THR A 31 -4.45 -3.82 -6.73
C THR A 31 -5.41 -3.57 -5.57
N TRP A 32 -4.93 -3.63 -4.32
CA TRP A 32 -5.77 -3.36 -3.15
C TRP A 32 -6.23 -1.90 -3.08
N LEU A 33 -5.37 -0.94 -3.42
CA LEU A 33 -5.75 0.47 -3.50
C LEU A 33 -6.82 0.69 -4.58
N ASP A 34 -6.65 0.11 -5.77
CA ASP A 34 -7.62 0.23 -6.86
C ASP A 34 -9.00 -0.31 -6.43
N GLU A 35 -9.05 -1.47 -5.77
CA GLU A 35 -10.29 -2.04 -5.24
C GLU A 35 -10.95 -1.16 -4.16
N LYS A 36 -10.17 -0.59 -3.25
CA LYS A 36 -10.70 0.25 -2.16
C LYS A 36 -11.15 1.62 -2.65
N LEU A 37 -10.53 2.14 -3.70
CA LEU A 37 -10.83 3.43 -4.30
C LEU A 37 -11.95 3.35 -5.35
N ALA A 38 -12.20 2.18 -5.93
CA ALA A 38 -13.29 1.96 -6.87
C ALA A 38 -14.66 2.33 -6.27
N GLY A 39 -15.16 3.51 -6.64
CA GLY A 39 -16.52 3.98 -6.32
C GLY A 39 -16.77 4.49 -4.89
N ARG A 40 -15.76 4.56 -4.01
CA ARG A 40 -15.94 4.90 -2.58
C ARG A 40 -15.60 6.36 -2.19
N GLY A 41 -15.36 7.23 -3.16
CA GLY A 41 -14.98 8.63 -2.93
C GLY A 41 -13.46 8.78 -2.74
N LYS A 42 -13.01 9.82 -2.01
CA LYS A 42 -11.60 10.08 -1.71
C LYS A 42 -11.30 9.76 -0.24
N PRO A 43 -11.02 8.50 0.13
CA PRO A 43 -10.67 8.15 1.51
C PRO A 43 -9.31 8.73 1.91
N ALA A 44 -9.09 8.89 3.22
CA ALA A 44 -7.76 9.15 3.75
C ALA A 44 -6.95 7.85 3.77
N LEU A 45 -5.65 7.92 3.47
CA LEU A 45 -4.72 6.79 3.55
C LEU A 45 -3.70 7.06 4.66
N VAL A 46 -3.59 6.13 5.61
CA VAL A 46 -2.58 6.14 6.67
C VAL A 46 -1.58 5.03 6.40
N LEU A 47 -0.30 5.41 6.30
CA LEU A 47 0.81 4.49 6.07
C LEU A 47 1.62 4.31 7.35
N PHE A 48 1.69 3.08 7.85
CA PHE A 48 2.60 2.71 8.94
C PHE A 48 3.90 2.18 8.36
N LEU A 49 4.95 3.00 8.46
CA LEU A 49 6.29 2.72 7.92
C LEU A 49 7.35 2.46 9.01
N GLY A 50 6.93 2.24 10.26
CA GLY A 50 7.85 2.13 11.40
C GLY A 50 8.84 0.96 11.31
N ARG A 51 8.56 -0.03 10.45
CA ARG A 51 9.44 -1.18 10.17
C ARG A 51 9.86 -1.25 8.71
N PHE A 52 9.63 -0.20 7.93
CA PHE A 52 9.95 -0.17 6.51
C PHE A 52 11.45 0.01 6.30
N GLU A 53 12.06 -0.87 5.53
CA GLU A 53 13.51 -0.90 5.27
C GLU A 53 13.85 -0.55 3.82
N GLY A 54 12.84 -0.25 2.99
CA GLY A 54 12.99 0.08 1.58
C GLY A 54 12.39 -0.97 0.65
N TYR A 55 12.88 -0.98 -0.58
CA TYR A 55 12.46 -1.93 -1.61
C TYR A 55 13.55 -2.98 -1.81
N GLU A 56 13.14 -4.18 -2.22
CA GLU A 56 14.08 -5.28 -2.50
C GLU A 56 15.07 -4.91 -3.61
N ASN A 57 14.61 -4.18 -4.61
CA ASN A 57 15.42 -3.71 -5.73
C ASN A 57 14.83 -2.43 -6.35
N ALA A 58 15.62 -1.74 -7.18
CA ALA A 58 15.18 -0.52 -7.84
C ALA A 58 14.01 -0.75 -8.81
N SER A 59 13.89 -1.95 -9.40
CA SER A 59 12.76 -2.30 -10.29
C SER A 59 11.41 -2.22 -9.59
N ALA A 60 11.33 -2.45 -8.28
CA ALA A 60 10.09 -2.27 -7.53
C ALA A 60 9.57 -0.81 -7.50
N LEU A 61 10.43 0.19 -7.77
CA LEU A 61 10.01 1.60 -7.91
C LEU A 61 9.49 1.93 -9.32
N TRP A 62 9.84 1.13 -10.32
CA TRP A 62 9.57 1.40 -11.73
C TRP A 62 8.43 0.51 -12.22
N HIS A 63 7.21 0.80 -11.76
CA HIS A 63 6.00 0.27 -12.39
C HIS A 63 5.36 1.41 -13.23
N PRO A 64 5.52 1.41 -14.57
CA PRO A 64 4.79 2.36 -15.41
C PRO A 64 3.28 2.08 -15.28
N PRO A 65 2.43 3.11 -15.20
CA PRO A 65 0.99 2.92 -15.26
C PRO A 65 0.63 2.26 -16.60
N VAL A 66 -0.14 1.18 -16.54
CA VAL A 66 -0.71 0.48 -17.71
C VAL A 66 -1.99 1.17 -18.14
#